data_AF-A0A955G388-F1
#
_entry.id   AF-A0A955G388-F1
#
_cell.length_a   1.000
_cell.length_b   1.000
_cell.length_c   1.000
_cell.angle_alpha   90.00
_cell.angle_beta   90.00
_cell.angle_gamma   90.00
#
_symmetry.space_group_name_H-M   'P 1'
#
loop_
_entity.id
_entity.type
_entity.pdbx_description
1 polymer ?
#
loop_
_entity_poly.entity_id
_entity_poly.type
_entity_poly.pdbx_seq_one_letter_code
_entity_poly.pdbx_strand_id
1 'polypeptide(L)'
;MTNFKPTAEQQAIVEAYTSTTDNLLVNALAGASKTTTLELMARATPDTPILLLAFNKRVADEMKERMPNNCTAMTLNSIGHRAWGALTGRRLKLDTSKMR
;
A
#
# COMPACT_ATOMS: atom_id res chain seq x y z
N MET A 1 14.20 -18.71 1.81
CA MET A 1 13.18 -17.86 2.44
C MET A 1 13.23 -18.12 3.93
N THR A 2 13.48 -17.09 4.73
CA THR A 2 13.55 -17.21 6.19
C THR A 2 12.20 -17.67 6.73
N ASN A 3 12.23 -18.61 7.69
CA ASN A 3 11.05 -19.18 8.35
C ASN A 3 10.38 -18.10 9.22
N PHE A 4 9.63 -17.18 8.59
CA PHE A 4 8.90 -16.12 9.27
C PHE A 4 7.56 -16.66 9.75
N LYS A 5 7.37 -16.68 11.08
CA LYS A 5 6.10 -17.05 11.71
C LYS A 5 5.36 -15.78 12.13
N PRO A 6 4.15 -15.50 11.60
CA PRO A 6 3.33 -14.38 12.04
C PRO A 6 3.00 -14.44 13.53
N THR A 7 2.83 -13.28 14.16
CA THR A 7 2.24 -13.22 15.51
C THR A 7 0.75 -13.57 15.47
N ALA A 8 0.14 -13.83 16.63
CA ALA A 8 -1.29 -14.11 16.71
C ALA A 8 -2.14 -12.94 16.17
N GLU A 9 -1.72 -11.71 16.43
CA GLU A 9 -2.39 -10.50 15.93
C GLU A 9 -2.25 -10.36 14.42
N GLN A 10 -1.06 -10.60 13.87
CA GLN A 10 -0.84 -10.57 12.42
C GLN A 10 -1.68 -11.63 11.72
N GLN A 11 -1.75 -12.83 12.29
CA GLN A 11 -2.56 -13.93 11.77
C GLN A 11 -4.05 -13.57 11.80
N ALA A 12 -4.55 -13.03 12.92
CA ALA A 12 -5.94 -12.58 13.03
C ALA A 12 -6.30 -11.47 12.03
N ILE A 13 -5.37 -10.53 11.75
CA ILE A 13 -5.56 -9.50 10.73
C ILE A 13 -5.67 -10.12 9.33
N VAL A 14 -4.80 -11.08 9.00
CA VAL A 14 -4.84 -11.78 7.71
C VAL A 14 -6.14 -12.56 7.56
N GLU A 15 -6.57 -13.28 8.60
CA GLU A 15 -7.85 -14.02 8.60
C GLU A 15 -9.06 -13.10 8.45
N ALA A 16 -9.08 -11.97 9.15
CA ALA A 16 -10.14 -10.97 8.97
C ALA A 16 -10.15 -10.44 7.52
N TYR A 17 -8.98 -10.13 6.97
CA TYR A 17 -8.86 -9.64 5.59
C TYR A 17 -9.32 -10.65 4.53
N THR A 18 -9.09 -11.96 4.73
CA THR A 18 -9.48 -12.98 3.74
C THR A 18 -10.90 -13.49 3.89
N SER A 19 -11.57 -13.23 5.02
CA SER A 19 -12.89 -13.78 5.35
C SER A 19 -14.06 -12.82 5.11
N THR A 20 -13.80 -11.52 4.92
CA THR A 20 -14.86 -10.53 4.67
C THR A 20 -14.46 -9.52 3.58
N THR A 21 -15.47 -8.83 3.03
CA THR A 21 -15.31 -7.68 2.15
C THR A 21 -15.49 -6.34 2.87
N ASP A 22 -15.67 -6.37 4.20
CA ASP A 22 -15.85 -5.17 5.02
C ASP A 22 -14.56 -4.34 5.15
N ASN A 23 -14.72 -3.07 5.50
CA ASN A 23 -13.58 -2.20 5.78
C ASN A 23 -12.92 -2.57 7.12
N LEU A 24 -11.60 -2.73 7.10
CA LEU A 24 -10.80 -3.06 8.29
C LEU A 24 -9.94 -1.88 8.74
N LEU A 25 -9.96 -1.58 10.04
CA LEU A 25 -9.05 -0.63 10.69
C LEU A 25 -8.09 -1.40 11.61
N VAL A 26 -6.80 -1.36 11.29
CA VAL A 26 -5.74 -2.00 12.09
C VAL A 26 -4.99 -0.95 12.91
N ASN A 27 -5.21 -0.94 14.23
CA ASN A 27 -4.49 -0.09 15.16
C ASN A 27 -3.19 -0.75 15.61
N ALA A 28 -2.05 -0.16 15.27
CA ALA A 28 -0.75 -0.72 15.60
C ALA A 28 0.27 0.38 15.97
N LEU A 29 0.98 0.18 17.09
CA LEU A 29 2.01 1.09 17.59
C LEU A 29 3.20 1.24 16.62
N ALA A 30 4.02 2.27 16.84
CA ALA A 30 5.31 2.37 16.15
C ALA A 30 6.14 1.10 16.41
N GLY A 31 6.84 0.60 15.38
CA GLY A 31 7.62 -0.63 15.50
C GLY A 31 6.81 -1.94 15.48
N ALA A 32 5.48 -1.90 15.47
CA ALA A 32 4.63 -3.11 15.46
C ALA A 32 4.55 -3.82 14.09
N SER A 33 5.62 -3.78 13.28
CA SER A 33 5.73 -4.53 12.02
C SER A 33 4.55 -4.37 11.03
N LYS A 34 3.95 -3.17 10.97
CA LYS A 34 2.83 -2.84 10.07
C LYS A 34 3.09 -3.26 8.63
N THR A 35 4.25 -2.90 8.08
CA THR A 35 4.65 -3.24 6.71
C THR A 35 4.74 -4.74 6.48
N THR A 36 5.23 -5.50 7.46
CA THR A 36 5.25 -6.97 7.38
C THR A 36 3.84 -7.54 7.36
N THR A 37 2.91 -6.95 8.12
CA THR A 37 1.50 -7.38 8.12
C THR A 37 0.84 -7.16 6.76
N LEU A 38 1.07 -5.99 6.13
CA LEU A 38 0.60 -5.71 4.77
C LEU A 38 1.16 -6.71 3.74
N GLU A 39 2.43 -7.10 3.89
CA GLU A 39 3.06 -8.09 3.02
C GLU A 39 2.42 -9.49 3.17
N LEU A 40 2.09 -9.91 4.40
CA LEU A 40 1.37 -11.16 4.65
C LEU A 40 -0.01 -11.15 3.97
N MET A 41 -0.77 -10.06 4.11
CA MET A 41 -2.08 -9.90 3.47
C MET A 41 -1.97 -10.00 1.95
N ALA A 42 -0.99 -9.33 1.35
CA ALA A 42 -0.77 -9.35 -0.08
C ALA A 42 -0.40 -10.74 -0.61
N ARG A 43 0.43 -11.49 0.14
CA ARG A 43 0.81 -12.87 -0.19
C ARG A 43 -0.33 -13.87 0.01
N ALA A 44 -1.24 -13.62 0.94
CA ALA A 44 -2.41 -14.46 1.17
C ALA A 44 -3.47 -14.30 0.06
N THR A 45 -3.38 -13.26 -0.76
CA THR A 45 -4.32 -12.97 -1.86
C THR A 45 -3.57 -12.71 -3.17
N PRO A 46 -2.79 -13.69 -3.68
CA PRO A 46 -1.86 -13.47 -4.80
C PRO A 46 -2.56 -13.07 -6.10
N ASP A 47 -3.82 -13.48 -6.28
CA ASP A 47 -4.62 -13.18 -7.47
C ASP A 47 -5.40 -11.87 -7.36
N THR A 48 -5.34 -11.18 -6.21
CA THR A 48 -6.03 -9.92 -5.98
C THR A 48 -5.08 -8.75 -6.27
N PRO A 49 -5.42 -7.85 -7.23
CA PRO A 49 -4.67 -6.62 -7.42
C PRO A 49 -4.84 -5.67 -6.24
N ILE A 50 -3.74 -5.22 -5.66
CA ILE A 50 -3.73 -4.39 -4.45
C ILE A 50 -3.10 -3.03 -4.75
N LEU A 51 -3.79 -1.95 -4.36
CA LEU A 51 -3.24 -0.60 -4.35
C LEU A 51 -2.78 -0.24 -2.94
N LEU A 52 -1.47 -0.02 -2.78
CA LEU A 52 -0.86 0.48 -1.55
C LEU A 52 -0.69 1.99 -1.63
N LEU A 53 -1.24 2.72 -0.66
CA LEU A 53 -1.15 4.17 -0.59
C LEU A 53 -0.22 4.59 0.55
N ALA A 54 0.80 5.38 0.20
CA ALA A 54 1.76 5.95 1.12
C ALA A 54 1.62 7.48 1.20
N PHE A 55 2.04 8.05 2.33
CA PHE A 55 2.03 9.50 2.53
C PHE A 55 3.11 10.21 1.69
N ASN A 56 4.30 9.63 1.59
CA ASN A 56 5.44 10.23 0.91
C ASN A 56 6.12 9.26 -0.08
N LYS A 57 6.95 9.82 -0.95
CA LYS A 57 7.61 9.09 -2.04
C LYS A 57 8.56 8.00 -1.53
N ARG A 58 9.33 8.30 -0.47
CA ARG A 58 10.24 7.35 0.15
C ARG A 58 9.53 6.07 0.59
N VAL A 59 8.42 6.18 1.33
CA VAL A 59 7.63 5.04 1.80
C VAL A 59 7.03 4.25 0.62
N ALA A 60 6.55 4.95 -0.41
CA ALA A 60 6.04 4.28 -1.62
C ALA A 60 7.11 3.45 -2.33
N ASP A 61 8.34 3.97 -2.41
CA ASP A 61 9.46 3.28 -3.06
C ASP A 61 9.92 2.06 -2.24
N GLU A 62 10.02 2.20 -0.92
CA GLU A 62 10.31 1.08 0.00
C GLU A 62 9.22 -0.02 -0.12
N MET A 63 7.94 0.36 -0.20
CA MET A 63 6.85 -0.60 -0.41
C MET A 63 6.95 -1.29 -1.78
N LYS A 64 7.32 -0.55 -2.84
CA LYS A 64 7.44 -1.11 -4.19
C LYS A 64 8.54 -2.18 -4.28
N GLU A 65 9.65 -1.98 -3.59
CA GLU A 65 10.75 -2.95 -3.55
C GLU A 65 10.39 -4.20 -2.75
N ARG A 66 9.62 -4.02 -1.67
CA ARG A 66 9.32 -5.08 -0.71
C ARG A 66 8.13 -5.97 -1.08
N MET A 67 7.10 -5.39 -1.69
CA MET A 67 5.79 -6.04 -1.83
C MET A 67 5.75 -7.00 -3.04
N PRO A 68 4.89 -8.03 -3.00
CA PRO A 68 4.72 -8.96 -4.11
C PRO A 68 4.15 -8.28 -5.37
N ASN A 69 4.26 -8.96 -6.51
CA ASN A 69 3.93 -8.40 -7.83
C ASN A 69 2.46 -8.01 -8.03
N ASN A 70 1.54 -8.51 -7.19
CA ASN A 70 0.13 -8.11 -7.20
C ASN A 70 -0.11 -6.73 -6.55
N CYS A 71 0.91 -6.12 -5.96
CA CYS A 71 0.82 -4.80 -5.33
C CYS A 71 1.34 -3.67 -6.24
N THR A 72 0.59 -2.58 -6.29
CA THR A 72 1.03 -1.29 -6.84
C THR A 72 1.14 -0.27 -5.72
N ALA A 73 2.35 0.22 -5.44
CA ALA A 73 2.58 1.25 -4.43
C ALA A 73 2.61 2.66 -5.04
N MET A 74 1.82 3.58 -4.46
CA MET A 74 1.69 4.96 -4.91
C MET A 74 1.57 5.91 -3.71
N THR A 75 1.75 7.21 -3.95
CA THR A 75 1.35 8.23 -2.98
C THR A 75 -0.06 8.72 -3.31
N LEU A 76 -0.76 9.27 -2.32
CA LEU A 76 -2.05 9.94 -2.55
C LEU A 76 -1.94 11.04 -3.63
N ASN A 77 -0.83 11.78 -3.65
CA ASN A 77 -0.59 12.81 -4.66
C ASN A 77 -0.37 12.21 -6.06
N SER A 78 0.34 11.08 -6.18
CA SER A 78 0.60 10.48 -7.50
C SER A 78 -0.66 9.84 -8.09
N ILE A 79 -1.52 9.24 -7.27
CA ILE A 79 -2.82 8.73 -7.73
C ILE A 79 -3.74 9.89 -8.14
N GLY A 80 -3.80 10.97 -7.34
CA GLY A 80 -4.57 12.17 -7.68
C GLY A 80 -4.11 12.81 -9.01
N HIS A 81 -2.80 12.96 -9.21
CA HIS A 81 -2.23 13.49 -10.46
C HIS A 81 -2.57 12.60 -11.67
N ARG A 82 -2.53 11.27 -11.52
CA ARG A 82 -2.94 10.34 -12.59
C ARG A 82 -4.42 10.46 -12.91
N ALA A 83 -5.27 10.46 -11.89
CA ALA A 83 -6.72 10.61 -12.07
C ALA A 83 -7.08 11.93 -12.76
N TRP A 84 -6.46 13.03 -12.34
CA TRP A 84 -6.69 14.34 -12.95
C TRP A 84 -6.20 14.44 -14.40
N GLY A 85 -5.04 13.84 -14.70
CA GLY A 85 -4.53 13.76 -16.07
C GLY A 85 -5.47 12.95 -16.99
N ALA A 86 -6.00 11.83 -16.48
CA ALA A 86 -6.96 10.99 -17.20
C ALA A 86 -8.28 11.73 -17.47
N LEU A 87 -8.81 12.43 -16.45
CA LEU A 87 -10.07 13.18 -16.57
C LEU A 87 -9.97 14.34 -17.56
N THR A 88 -8.86 15.08 -17.54
CA THR A 88 -8.68 16.26 -18.40
C THR A 88 -8.27 15.93 -19.82
N GLY A 89 -7.77 14.71 -20.08
CA GLY A 89 -7.18 14.33 -21.36
C GLY A 89 -5.94 15.16 -21.75
N ARG A 90 -5.36 15.88 -20.78
CA ARG A 90 -4.25 16.81 -21.01
C ARG A 90 -3.05 16.44 -20.15
N ARG A 91 -1.87 16.72 -20.68
CA ARG A 91 -0.64 16.63 -19.90
C ARG A 91 -0.62 17.75 -18.86
N LEU A 92 -0.70 17.36 -17.58
CA LEU A 92 -0.59 18.29 -16.47
C LEU A 92 0.80 18.92 -16.44
N LYS A 93 0.85 20.24 -16.24
CA LYS A 93 2.09 20.99 -16.02
C LYS A 93 2.11 21.45 -14.57
N LEU A 94 3.16 21.09 -13.86
CA LEU A 94 3.40 21.57 -12.50
C LEU A 94 3.99 22.98 -12.56
N ASP A 95 3.47 23.86 -11.73
CA ASP A 95 4.05 25.18 -11.51
C ASP A 95 5.23 25.04 -10.53
N THR A 96 6.44 25.07 -11.08
CA THR A 96 7.68 24.86 -10.33
C THR A 96 8.03 26.04 -9.42
N SER A 97 7.40 27.20 -9.60
CA SER A 97 7.62 28.36 -8.72
C SER A 97 7.13 28.12 -7.29
N LYS A 98 6.15 27.22 -7.11
CA LYS A 98 5.55 26.85 -5.82
C LYS A 98 6.26 25.70 -5.10
N MET A 99 7.37 25.21 -5.63
CA MET A 99 8.18 24.14 -5.03
C MET A 99 9.38 24.67 -4.23
N ARG A 100 9.49 26.00 -4.07
CA ARG A 100 10.51 26.66 -3.24
C ARG A 100 9.96 27.01 -1.87
#